data_AF-A0A5C4TEP4-F1
#
_entry.id   AF-A0A5C4TEP4-F1
#
_cell.length_a   1.000
_cell.length_b   1.000
_cell.length_c   1.000
_cell.angle_alpha   90.00
_cell.angle_beta   90.00
_cell.angle_gamma   90.00
#
_symmetry.space_group_name_H-M   'P 1'
#
loop_
_entity.id
_entity.type
_entity.pdbx_description
1 polymer ?
#
loop_
_entity_poly.entity_id
_entity_poly.type
_entity_poly.pdbx_seq_one_letter_code
_entity_poly.pdbx_strand_id
1 'polypeptide(L)'
;MDGKSLLPVLAGDTDEHKRYQVSELLNGRAIADRKYKYIETYNDIPELNDLELDPGERRNLAGELPEAAAELEKQLKKACK
;
A
#
# COMPACT_ATOMS: atom_id res chain seq x y z
N MET A 1 7.76 -3.64 17.99
CA MET A 1 8.44 -2.90 16.91
C MET A 1 8.11 -3.61 15.61
N ASP A 2 7.49 -2.93 14.65
CA ASP A 2 7.00 -3.54 13.39
C ASP A 2 8.00 -3.36 12.23
N GLY A 3 9.15 -2.75 12.51
CA GLY A 3 10.28 -2.62 11.60
C GLY A 3 10.99 -3.96 11.39
N LYS A 4 11.47 -4.20 10.16
CA LYS A 4 12.41 -5.28 9.84
C LYS A 4 13.80 -4.68 9.68
N SER A 5 14.86 -5.44 10.00
CA SER A 5 16.24 -4.99 9.75
C SER A 5 16.50 -4.80 8.26
N LEU A 6 17.29 -3.78 7.89
CA LEU A 6 17.78 -3.57 6.53
C LEU A 6 19.04 -4.38 6.22
N LEU A 7 19.69 -4.99 7.22
CA LEU A 7 20.95 -5.72 7.04
C LEU A 7 20.89 -6.79 5.94
N PRO A 8 19.83 -7.63 5.83
CA PRO A 8 19.76 -8.63 4.76
C PRO A 8 19.79 -8.02 3.36
N VAL A 9 19.24 -6.82 3.18
CA VAL A 9 19.28 -6.11 1.89
C VAL A 9 20.68 -5.54 1.64
N LEU A 10 21.28 -4.91 2.64
CA LEU A 10 22.63 -4.34 2.54
C LEU A 10 23.72 -5.39 2.36
N ALA A 11 23.52 -6.59 2.90
CA ALA A 11 24.42 -7.73 2.76
C ALA A 11 24.26 -8.46 1.42
N GLY A 12 23.21 -8.16 0.64
CA GLY A 12 22.91 -8.84 -0.61
C GLY A 12 22.21 -10.19 -0.44
N ASP A 13 21.69 -10.50 0.75
CA ASP A 13 20.96 -11.73 1.02
C ASP A 13 19.53 -11.71 0.43
N THR A 14 18.98 -10.52 0.17
CA THR A 14 17.65 -10.32 -0.44
C THR A 14 17.53 -8.95 -1.10
N ASP A 15 16.79 -8.86 -2.20
CA ASP A 15 16.42 -7.60 -2.86
C ASP A 15 15.11 -6.98 -2.31
N GLU A 16 14.48 -7.65 -1.35
CA GLU A 16 13.18 -7.22 -0.79
C GLU A 16 13.23 -7.12 0.73
N HIS A 17 12.92 -5.92 1.26
CA HIS A 17 12.78 -5.68 2.69
C HIS A 17 11.38 -6.00 3.20
N LYS A 18 10.37 -5.41 2.55
CA LYS A 18 8.95 -5.62 2.81
C LYS A 18 8.18 -5.55 1.50
N ARG A 19 7.21 -6.44 1.34
CA ARG A 19 6.27 -6.41 0.20
C ARG A 19 5.32 -5.24 0.25
N TYR A 20 4.81 -4.94 1.45
CA TYR A 20 3.83 -3.91 1.70
C TYR A 20 4.35 -2.89 2.72
N GLN A 21 4.00 -1.63 2.50
CA GLN A 21 4.14 -0.54 3.44
C GLN A 21 2.75 -0.10 3.88
N VAL A 22 2.56 0.07 5.19
CA VAL A 22 1.29 0.50 5.77
C VAL A 22 1.49 1.85 6.42
N SER A 23 0.51 2.74 6.25
CA SER A 23 0.48 4.06 6.87
C SER A 23 -0.89 4.30 7.48
N GLU A 24 -0.93 4.92 8.64
CA GLU A 24 -2.17 5.27 9.33
C GLU A 24 -2.00 6.66 9.93
N LEU A 25 -2.99 7.52 9.70
CA LEU A 25 -3.02 8.88 10.24
C LEU A 25 -4.46 9.32 10.47
N LEU A 26 -4.77 9.70 11.71
CA LEU A 26 -6.08 10.21 12.12
C LEU A 26 -7.24 9.29 11.70
N ASN A 27 -7.89 9.59 10.58
CA ASN A 27 -9.08 8.96 10.03
C ASN A 27 -8.82 8.23 8.71
N GLY A 28 -7.55 8.07 8.33
CA GLY A 28 -7.13 7.46 7.09
C GLY A 28 -6.09 6.37 7.32
N ARG A 29 -6.17 5.33 6.49
CA ARG A 29 -5.17 4.27 6.42
C ARG A 29 -4.86 3.94 4.96
N ALA A 30 -3.63 3.53 4.71
CA ALA A 30 -3.15 3.20 3.39
C ALA A 30 -2.26 1.96 3.43
N ILE A 31 -2.29 1.21 2.35
CA ILE A 31 -1.31 0.17 2.06
C ILE A 31 -0.74 0.40 0.66
N ALA A 32 0.56 0.30 0.52
CA ALA A 32 1.24 0.37 -0.76
C ALA A 32 2.07 -0.88 -0.97
N ASP A 33 2.02 -1.42 -2.19
CA ASP A 33 3.10 -2.26 -2.71
C ASP A 33 4.04 -1.41 -3.59
N ARG A 34 4.74 -2.03 -4.55
CA ARG A 34 5.62 -1.31 -5.48
C ARG A 34 4.87 -0.59 -6.60
N LYS A 35 3.70 -1.08 -6.99
CA LYS A 35 2.94 -0.63 -8.14
C LYS A 35 1.72 0.17 -7.74
N TYR A 36 0.96 -0.29 -6.75
CA TYR A 36 -0.28 0.33 -6.34
C TYR A 36 -0.26 0.78 -4.90
N LYS A 37 -0.98 1.86 -4.64
CA LYS A 37 -1.31 2.35 -3.31
C LYS A 37 -2.81 2.42 -3.15
N TYR A 38 -3.31 1.78 -2.12
CA TYR A 38 -4.71 1.79 -1.74
C TYR A 38 -4.89 2.64 -0.48
N ILE A 39 -5.89 3.53 -0.49
CA ILE A 39 -6.17 4.46 0.60
C ILE A 39 -7.65 4.34 0.99
N GLU A 40 -7.91 4.25 2.29
CA GLU A 40 -9.24 4.36 2.88
C GLU A 40 -9.29 5.57 3.79
N THR A 41 -10.25 6.45 3.52
CA THR A 41 -10.61 7.58 4.38
C THR A 41 -12.00 7.34 4.94
N TYR A 42 -12.19 7.49 6.25
CA TYR A 42 -13.42 7.10 6.96
C TYR A 42 -14.75 7.66 6.41
N ASN A 43 -14.70 8.73 5.60
CA ASN A 43 -15.87 9.42 5.03
C ASN A 43 -15.77 9.63 3.51
N ASP A 44 -14.89 8.90 2.82
CA ASP A 44 -14.70 9.05 1.37
C ASP A 44 -14.74 7.69 0.66
N ILE A 45 -14.75 7.72 -0.67
CA ILE A 45 -14.57 6.53 -1.49
C ILE A 45 -13.14 6.02 -1.40
N PRO A 46 -12.91 4.70 -1.47
CA PRO A 46 -11.56 4.17 -1.53
C PRO A 46 -10.83 4.64 -2.80
N GLU A 47 -9.52 4.80 -2.66
CA GLU A 47 -8.65 5.20 -3.76
C GLU A 47 -7.64 4.11 -4.09
N LEU A 48 -7.38 3.90 -5.38
CA LEU A 48 -6.32 3.04 -5.88
C LEU A 48 -5.46 3.83 -6.87
N ASN A 49 -4.21 4.10 -6.51
CA ASN A 49 -3.28 4.89 -7.30
C ASN A 49 -2.18 4.00 -7.88
N ASP A 50 -1.89 4.12 -9.18
CA ASP A 50 -0.75 3.44 -9.83
C ASP A 50 0.52 4.30 -9.68
N LEU A 51 1.45 3.86 -8.86
CA LEU A 51 2.69 4.56 -8.54
C LEU A 51 3.74 4.49 -9.66
N GLU A 52 3.61 3.54 -10.61
CA GLU A 52 4.53 3.41 -11.75
C GLU A 52 4.11 4.34 -12.89
N LEU A 53 2.81 4.39 -13.20
CA LEU A 53 2.26 5.16 -14.31
C LEU A 53 1.75 6.54 -13.90
N ASP A 54 1.40 6.73 -12.63
CA ASP A 54 0.95 7.99 -12.05
C ASP A 54 1.60 8.24 -10.67
N PRO A 55 2.92 8.50 -10.63
CA PRO A 55 3.63 8.79 -9.38
C PRO A 55 3.12 10.07 -8.68
N GLY A 56 2.28 10.86 -9.36
CA GLY A 56 1.62 12.03 -8.80
C GLY A 56 0.29 11.74 -8.11
N GLU A 57 -0.18 10.48 -8.12
CA GLU A 57 -1.44 10.04 -7.48
C GLU A 57 -2.65 10.92 -7.88
N ARG A 58 -2.76 11.24 -9.18
CA ARG A 58 -3.79 12.14 -9.73
C ARG A 58 -5.04 11.42 -10.21
N ARG A 59 -4.98 10.10 -10.38
CA ARG A 59 -6.07 9.29 -10.90
C ARG A 59 -6.41 8.14 -9.95
N ASN A 60 -7.62 8.18 -9.43
CA ASN A 60 -8.21 7.06 -8.69
C ASN A 60 -8.68 5.97 -9.66
N LEU A 61 -8.07 4.78 -9.59
CA LEU A 61 -8.39 3.60 -10.38
C LEU A 61 -9.29 2.59 -9.66
N ALA A 62 -9.78 2.87 -8.46
CA ALA A 62 -10.52 1.89 -7.65
C ALA A 62 -11.79 1.37 -8.37
N GLY A 63 -12.46 2.23 -9.14
CA GLY A 63 -13.61 1.84 -9.96
C GLY A 63 -13.25 1.11 -11.26
N GLU A 64 -12.02 1.26 -11.76
CA GLU A 64 -11.55 0.65 -13.00
C GLU A 64 -10.87 -0.71 -12.76
N LEU A 65 -10.22 -0.86 -11.61
CA LEU A 65 -9.50 -2.06 -11.18
C LEU A 65 -10.00 -2.55 -9.81
N PRO A 66 -11.28 -2.93 -9.69
CA PRO A 66 -11.87 -3.30 -8.40
C PRO A 66 -11.21 -4.52 -7.76
N GLU A 67 -10.69 -5.46 -8.56
CA GLU A 67 -9.99 -6.64 -8.05
C GLU A 67 -8.67 -6.30 -7.37
N ALA A 68 -7.91 -5.35 -7.94
CA ALA A 68 -6.66 -4.88 -7.36
C ALA A 68 -6.91 -4.10 -6.05
N ALA A 69 -7.94 -3.26 -6.04
CA ALA A 69 -8.36 -2.54 -4.83
C ALA A 69 -8.78 -3.51 -3.72
N ALA A 70 -9.59 -4.53 -4.03
CA ALA A 70 -10.05 -5.53 -3.06
C ALA A 70 -8.91 -6.37 -2.47
N GLU A 71 -7.90 -6.73 -3.27
CA GLU A 71 -6.74 -7.47 -2.75
C GLU A 71 -5.92 -6.61 -1.78
N LEU A 72 -5.64 -5.35 -2.13
CA LEU A 72 -4.92 -4.45 -1.22
C LEU A 72 -5.72 -4.13 0.04
N GLU A 73 -7.04 -3.91 -0.06
CA GLU A 73 -7.93 -3.77 1.10
C GLU A 73 -7.81 -4.97 2.05
N LYS A 74 -7.83 -6.19 1.51
CA LYS A 74 -7.67 -7.41 2.29
C LYS A 74 -6.32 -7.49 2.97
N GLN A 75 -5.23 -7.04 2.32
CA GLN A 75 -3.91 -7.00 2.93
C GLN A 75 -3.82 -5.93 4.03
N LEU A 76 -4.42 -4.76 3.82
CA LEU A 76 -4.51 -3.70 4.82
C LEU A 76 -5.23 -4.18 6.09
N LYS A 77 -6.40 -4.83 5.93
CA LYS A 77 -7.16 -5.42 7.05
C LYS A 77 -6.37 -6.48 7.82
N LYS A 78 -5.46 -7.21 7.17
CA LYS A 78 -4.58 -8.17 7.85
C LYS A 78 -3.45 -7.48 8.61
N ALA A 79 -2.93 -6.39 8.07
CA ALA A 79 -1.79 -5.68 8.66
C ALA A 79 -2.17 -4.80 9.86
N CYS A 80 -3.42 -4.31 9.92
CA CYS A 80 -3.96 -3.51 11.03
C CYS A 80 -4.67 -4.35 12.12
N LYS A 81 -4.42 -5.67 12.21
CA LYS A 81 -4.92 -6.52 13.31
C LYS A 81 -4.00 -6.46 14.51
#